data_AF-A0A2E3N5G3-F1
#
_entry.id   AF-A0A2E3N5G3-F1
#
_cell.length_a   1.000
_cell.length_b   1.000
_cell.length_c   1.000
_cell.angle_alpha   90.00
_cell.angle_beta   90.00
_cell.angle_gamma   90.00
#
_symmetry.space_group_name_H-M   'P 1'
#
loop_
_entity.id
_entity.type
_entity.pdbx_description
1 polymer ?
#
loop_
_entity_poly.entity_id
_entity_poly.type
_entity_poly.pdbx_seq_one_letter_code
_entity_poly.pdbx_strand_id
1 'polypeptide(L)'
;MERRHLPNRVSCPELPPVEKVLTASATAVFGRNFNADFYYASLCYAQSLWLEGKAAQALLQLNKSFMADLCGNEEILAVWPLPYAAKRWVMSHCPDEDFLGNPVRHYQHLATRMCGVRAELRRWRAWGCFHLAEKVLNNTSNPRDERQIETEQILVPSVACVLDHLEGLGLPGEAVLYGEVLAR
;
A
#
# COMPACT_ATOMS: atom_id res chain seq x y z
N MET A 1 10.32 -21.12 -14.28
CA MET A 1 9.58 -21.66 -13.12
C MET A 1 8.13 -21.28 -13.29
N GLU A 2 7.23 -22.27 -13.29
CA GLU A 2 5.79 -22.03 -13.43
C GLU A 2 5.26 -21.30 -12.19
N ARG A 3 4.49 -20.23 -12.39
CA ARG A 3 3.91 -19.46 -11.27
C ARG A 3 2.67 -20.20 -10.76
N ARG A 4 2.56 -20.35 -9.45
CA ARG A 4 1.42 -20.99 -8.79
C ARG A 4 1.12 -20.34 -7.44
N HIS A 5 -0.14 -20.31 -7.05
CA HIS A 5 -0.51 -19.99 -5.67
C HIS A 5 -0.04 -21.11 -4.73
N LEU A 6 0.43 -20.73 -3.55
CA LEU A 6 0.87 -21.66 -2.52
C LEU A 6 -0.36 -22.27 -1.83
N PRO A 7 -0.48 -23.61 -1.76
CA PRO A 7 -1.73 -24.28 -1.33
C PRO A 7 -2.16 -23.96 0.10
N ASN A 8 -1.22 -23.61 0.98
CA ASN A 8 -1.50 -23.31 2.40
C ASN A 8 -1.47 -21.80 2.71
N ARG A 9 -1.33 -20.93 1.70
CA ARG A 9 -1.31 -19.48 1.91
C ARG A 9 -2.73 -18.96 2.06
N VAL A 10 -3.06 -18.45 3.24
CA VAL A 10 -4.37 -17.84 3.50
C VAL A 10 -4.48 -16.52 2.74
N SER A 11 -5.64 -16.31 2.11
CA SER A 11 -5.98 -15.06 1.42
C SER A 11 -6.00 -13.87 2.38
N CYS A 12 -5.48 -12.71 1.95
CA CYS A 12 -5.71 -11.45 2.67
C CYS A 12 -7.22 -11.13 2.62
N PRO A 13 -7.92 -10.98 3.77
CA PRO A 13 -9.35 -10.72 3.79
C PRO A 13 -9.70 -9.29 3.37
N GLU A 14 -8.72 -8.39 3.39
CA GLU A 14 -8.85 -6.97 3.01
C GLU A 14 -8.68 -6.77 1.49
N LEU A 15 -8.59 -7.85 0.72
CA LEU A 15 -8.41 -7.82 -0.73
C LEU A 15 -9.43 -8.73 -1.44
N PRO A 16 -9.77 -8.41 -2.71
CA PRO A 16 -10.65 -9.27 -3.49
C PRO A 16 -10.07 -10.68 -3.64
N PRO A 17 -10.91 -11.73 -3.52
CA PRO A 17 -10.46 -13.09 -3.72
C PRO A 17 -10.05 -13.31 -5.18
N VAL A 18 -9.03 -14.15 -5.40
CA VAL A 18 -8.57 -14.55 -6.73
C VAL A 18 -8.31 -16.05 -6.77
N GLU A 19 -8.81 -16.71 -7.81
CA GLU A 19 -8.64 -18.16 -7.99
C GLU A 19 -7.43 -18.52 -8.85
N LYS A 20 -7.02 -17.59 -9.73
CA LYS A 20 -5.98 -17.83 -10.74
C LYS A 20 -4.79 -16.93 -10.48
N VAL A 21 -3.61 -17.42 -10.87
CA VAL A 21 -2.39 -16.61 -10.87
C VAL A 21 -2.55 -15.47 -11.87
N LEU A 22 -2.39 -14.25 -11.38
CA LEU A 22 -2.36 -13.04 -12.18
C LEU A 22 -0.91 -12.63 -12.46
N THR A 23 -0.70 -11.99 -13.61
CA THR A 23 0.61 -11.43 -13.97
C THR A 23 0.53 -9.91 -14.13
N ALA A 24 1.65 -9.28 -14.44
CA ALA A 24 1.68 -7.83 -14.68
C ALA A 24 0.69 -7.39 -15.78
N SER A 25 0.31 -8.30 -16.70
CA SER A 25 -0.73 -8.05 -17.71
C SER A 25 -2.05 -7.59 -17.11
N ALA A 26 -2.40 -8.05 -15.89
CA ALA A 26 -3.63 -7.70 -15.21
C ALA A 26 -3.78 -6.19 -14.98
N THR A 27 -2.66 -5.45 -14.83
CA THR A 27 -2.69 -3.99 -14.69
C THR A 27 -2.06 -3.25 -15.88
N ALA A 28 -1.28 -3.93 -16.72
CA ALA A 28 -0.63 -3.31 -17.87
C ALA A 28 -1.63 -2.88 -18.96
N VAL A 29 -2.74 -3.59 -19.10
CA VAL A 29 -3.80 -3.30 -20.09
C VAL A 29 -4.38 -1.88 -19.95
N PHE A 30 -4.31 -1.31 -18.75
CA PHE A 30 -4.82 0.04 -18.47
C PHE A 30 -3.86 1.15 -18.91
N GLY A 31 -2.58 0.87 -19.16
CA GLY A 31 -1.59 1.88 -19.52
C GLY A 31 -1.51 3.01 -18.48
N ARG A 32 -1.97 4.22 -18.86
CA ARG A 32 -2.07 5.41 -17.99
C ARG A 32 -3.51 5.74 -17.56
N ASN A 33 -4.47 4.87 -17.88
CA ASN A 33 -5.84 5.00 -17.42
C ASN A 33 -5.95 4.43 -15.99
N PHE A 34 -5.90 5.30 -14.99
CA PHE A 34 -5.96 4.89 -13.58
C PHE A 34 -7.38 4.96 -13.03
N ASN A 35 -8.36 4.38 -13.73
CA ASN A 35 -9.76 4.38 -13.30
C ASN A 35 -10.05 3.37 -12.16
N ALA A 36 -11.33 3.23 -11.80
CA ALA A 36 -11.81 2.26 -10.81
C ALA A 36 -11.48 0.80 -11.17
N ASP A 37 -11.51 0.43 -12.45
CA ASP A 37 -11.14 -0.92 -12.90
C ASP A 37 -9.65 -1.20 -12.68
N PHE A 38 -8.78 -0.21 -12.95
CA PHE A 38 -7.36 -0.30 -12.63
C PHE A 38 -7.12 -0.46 -11.12
N TYR A 39 -7.89 0.26 -10.30
CA TYR A 39 -7.85 0.12 -8.85
C TYR A 39 -8.17 -1.32 -8.43
N TYR A 40 -9.31 -1.86 -8.87
CA TYR A 40 -9.73 -3.21 -8.55
C TYR A 40 -8.76 -4.28 -9.07
N ALA A 41 -8.30 -4.15 -10.32
CA ALA A 41 -7.31 -5.05 -10.90
C ALA A 41 -5.97 -5.01 -10.14
N SER A 42 -5.59 -3.84 -9.62
CA SER A 42 -4.41 -3.70 -8.77
C SER A 42 -4.57 -4.42 -7.43
N LEU A 43 -5.75 -4.39 -6.80
CA LEU A 43 -6.03 -5.14 -5.57
C LEU A 43 -6.01 -6.65 -5.83
N CYS A 44 -6.69 -7.12 -6.88
CA CYS A 44 -6.67 -8.54 -7.28
C CYS A 44 -5.24 -9.03 -7.57
N TYR A 45 -4.44 -8.21 -8.26
CA TYR A 45 -3.07 -8.60 -8.57
C TYR A 45 -2.19 -8.64 -7.31
N ALA A 46 -2.39 -7.71 -6.37
CA ALA A 46 -1.73 -7.77 -5.06
C ALA A 46 -2.09 -9.06 -4.31
N GLN A 47 -3.37 -9.48 -4.33
CA GLN A 47 -3.80 -10.74 -3.74
C GLN A 47 -3.09 -11.94 -4.38
N SER A 48 -3.01 -11.99 -5.71
CA SER A 48 -2.29 -13.08 -6.39
C SER A 48 -0.82 -13.11 -6.01
N LEU A 49 -0.15 -11.95 -5.94
CA LEU A 49 1.26 -11.88 -5.53
C LEU A 49 1.45 -12.38 -4.09
N TRP A 50 0.55 -12.00 -3.17
CA TRP A 50 0.54 -12.52 -1.82
C TRP A 50 0.40 -14.05 -1.78
N LEU A 51 -0.57 -14.60 -2.50
CA LEU A 51 -0.80 -16.05 -2.59
C LEU A 51 0.37 -16.81 -3.22
N GLU A 52 1.23 -16.15 -4.00
CA GLU A 52 2.46 -16.71 -4.55
C GLU A 52 3.69 -16.63 -3.61
N GLY A 53 3.53 -16.11 -2.38
CA GLY A 53 4.63 -15.90 -1.43
C GLY A 53 5.48 -14.66 -1.75
N LYS A 54 4.90 -13.67 -2.45
CA LYS A 54 5.60 -12.45 -2.89
C LYS A 54 5.12 -11.24 -2.13
N ALA A 55 5.22 -11.28 -0.80
CA ALA A 55 4.71 -10.24 0.10
C ALA A 55 5.22 -8.83 -0.23
N ALA A 56 6.53 -8.65 -0.45
CA ALA A 56 7.09 -7.36 -0.87
C ALA A 56 6.45 -6.84 -2.17
N GLN A 57 6.28 -7.70 -3.18
CA GLN A 57 5.69 -7.31 -4.46
C GLN A 57 4.19 -6.99 -4.31
N ALA A 58 3.47 -7.70 -3.44
CA ALA A 58 2.10 -7.37 -3.10
C ALA A 58 2.00 -5.96 -2.51
N LEU A 59 2.89 -5.57 -1.57
CA LEU A 59 2.92 -4.21 -1.03
C LEU A 59 3.21 -3.15 -2.10
N LEU A 60 4.13 -3.42 -3.03
CA LEU A 60 4.40 -2.54 -4.17
C LEU A 60 3.18 -2.39 -5.08
N GLN A 61 2.44 -3.48 -5.33
CA GLN A 61 1.23 -3.44 -6.13
C GLN A 61 0.09 -2.67 -5.43
N LEU A 62 0.00 -2.76 -4.09
CA LEU A 62 -0.91 -1.91 -3.29
C LEU A 62 -0.48 -0.44 -3.26
N ASN A 63 0.79 -0.12 -3.50
CA ASN A 63 1.20 1.29 -3.72
C ASN A 63 0.74 1.79 -5.08
N LYS A 64 0.79 0.91 -6.08
CA LYS A 64 0.35 1.23 -7.44
C LYS A 64 -1.15 1.50 -7.49
N SER A 65 -1.99 0.84 -6.68
CA SER A 65 -3.42 1.14 -6.64
C SER A 65 -3.73 2.57 -6.16
N PHE A 66 -2.88 3.21 -5.37
CA PHE A 66 -3.02 4.64 -5.01
C PHE A 66 -2.80 5.61 -6.18
N MET A 67 -2.41 5.13 -7.36
CA MET A 67 -2.40 5.92 -8.60
C MET A 67 -3.81 6.09 -9.18
N ALA A 68 -4.78 5.30 -8.72
CA ALA A 68 -6.16 5.40 -9.16
C ALA A 68 -6.72 6.80 -8.93
N ASP A 69 -7.27 7.36 -10.00
CA ASP A 69 -7.95 8.64 -10.01
C ASP A 69 -9.42 8.44 -9.63
N LEU A 70 -9.61 8.25 -8.33
CA LEU A 70 -10.91 8.04 -7.71
C LEU A 70 -11.44 9.37 -7.15
N CYS A 71 -12.77 9.48 -7.11
CA CYS A 71 -13.53 10.60 -6.56
C CYS A 71 -14.21 10.27 -5.22
N GLY A 72 -14.26 8.99 -4.82
CA GLY A 72 -14.83 8.55 -3.54
C GLY A 72 -16.28 8.10 -3.62
N ASN A 73 -16.94 8.24 -4.77
CA ASN A 73 -18.32 7.81 -5.00
C ASN A 73 -18.40 6.50 -5.80
N GLU A 74 -17.27 5.91 -6.17
CA GLU A 74 -17.24 4.64 -6.87
C GLU A 74 -17.74 3.52 -5.96
N GLU A 75 -18.70 2.73 -6.42
CA GLU A 75 -19.29 1.61 -5.68
C GLU A 75 -18.23 0.61 -5.19
N ILE A 76 -17.13 0.48 -5.92
CA ILE A 76 -16.02 -0.41 -5.55
C ILE A 76 -15.40 -0.05 -4.20
N LEU A 77 -15.43 1.23 -3.79
CA LEU A 77 -14.84 1.69 -2.53
C LEU A 77 -15.70 1.33 -1.32
N ALA A 78 -17.00 1.08 -1.51
CA ALA A 78 -17.87 0.57 -0.45
C ALA A 78 -17.58 -0.90 -0.11
N VAL A 79 -17.08 -1.67 -1.09
CA VAL A 79 -16.72 -3.09 -0.91
C VAL A 79 -15.24 -3.25 -0.61
N TRP A 80 -14.38 -2.49 -1.29
CA TRP A 80 -12.93 -2.53 -1.20
C TRP A 80 -12.36 -1.12 -0.96
N PRO A 81 -12.36 -0.65 0.30
CA PRO A 81 -11.80 0.65 0.67
C PRO A 81 -10.33 0.78 0.30
N LEU A 82 -9.79 2.00 0.39
CA LEU A 82 -8.37 2.26 0.14
C LEU A 82 -7.47 1.28 0.93
N PRO A 83 -6.36 0.80 0.35
CA PRO A 83 -5.67 -0.43 0.75
C PRO A 83 -4.84 -0.31 2.04
N TYR A 84 -5.15 0.60 2.95
CA TYR A 84 -4.45 0.73 4.23
C TYR A 84 -4.59 -0.55 5.06
N ALA A 85 -5.81 -1.09 5.18
CA ALA A 85 -6.06 -2.31 5.93
C ALA A 85 -5.31 -3.51 5.33
N ALA A 86 -5.36 -3.65 4.00
CA ALA A 86 -4.61 -4.69 3.28
C ALA A 86 -3.10 -4.58 3.48
N LYS A 87 -2.54 -3.37 3.44
CA LYS A 87 -1.11 -3.14 3.72
C LYS A 87 -0.75 -3.55 5.15
N ARG A 88 -1.54 -3.12 6.14
CA ARG A 88 -1.36 -3.51 7.55
C ARG A 88 -1.38 -5.03 7.68
N TRP A 89 -2.37 -5.68 7.07
CA TRP A 89 -2.55 -7.11 7.14
C TRP A 89 -1.36 -7.87 6.55
N VAL A 90 -0.92 -7.51 5.33
CA VAL A 90 0.24 -8.13 4.67
C VAL A 90 1.50 -7.98 5.51
N MET A 91 1.74 -6.80 6.10
CA MET A 91 2.91 -6.59 6.98
C MET A 91 2.81 -7.40 8.28
N SER A 92 1.61 -7.58 8.83
CA SER A 92 1.39 -8.29 10.10
C SER A 92 1.43 -9.81 9.96
N HIS A 93 1.13 -10.34 8.77
CA HIS A 93 0.94 -11.77 8.53
C HIS A 93 1.98 -12.37 7.59
N CYS A 94 2.97 -11.59 7.15
CA CYS A 94 4.07 -12.08 6.32
C CYS A 94 4.81 -13.20 7.07
N PRO A 95 4.86 -14.42 6.53
CA PRO A 95 5.66 -15.49 7.12
C PRO A 95 7.14 -15.17 7.06
N ASP A 96 7.92 -15.72 8.00
CA ASP A 96 9.35 -15.47 8.12
C ASP A 96 10.15 -15.93 6.89
N GLU A 97 9.66 -16.95 6.16
CA GLU A 97 10.28 -17.44 4.94
C GLU A 97 10.09 -16.52 3.72
N ASP A 98 9.10 -15.63 3.77
CA ASP A 98 8.82 -14.69 2.68
C ASP A 98 9.66 -13.42 2.81
N PHE A 99 10.13 -12.92 1.67
CA PHE A 99 10.80 -11.62 1.65
C PHE A 99 9.77 -10.47 1.70
N LEU A 100 9.73 -9.76 2.83
CA LEU A 100 8.99 -8.50 2.98
C LEU A 100 9.81 -7.26 2.63
N GLY A 101 11.14 -7.34 2.77
CA GLY A 101 12.05 -6.19 2.73
C GLY A 101 11.95 -5.34 4.00
N ASN A 102 12.23 -4.03 3.89
CA ASN A 102 12.02 -3.05 4.96
C ASN A 102 10.95 -2.03 4.52
N PRO A 103 9.66 -2.27 4.86
CA PRO A 103 8.58 -1.36 4.51
C PRO A 103 8.73 0.05 5.07
N VAL A 104 9.28 0.22 6.28
CA VAL A 104 9.53 1.55 6.88
C VAL A 104 10.42 2.37 5.97
N ARG A 105 11.60 1.84 5.61
CA ARG A 105 12.52 2.49 4.67
C ARG A 105 11.89 2.70 3.30
N HIS A 106 11.19 1.70 2.77
CA HIS A 106 10.52 1.82 1.47
C HIS A 106 9.56 3.01 1.42
N TYR A 107 8.69 3.16 2.42
CA TYR A 107 7.71 4.25 2.46
C TYR A 107 8.34 5.62 2.73
N GLN A 108 9.40 5.68 3.54
CA GLN A 108 10.19 6.91 3.73
C GLN A 108 10.72 7.42 2.38
N HIS A 109 11.41 6.56 1.63
CA HIS A 109 11.95 6.90 0.32
C HIS A 109 10.85 7.24 -0.69
N LEU A 110 9.74 6.47 -0.68
CA LEU A 110 8.62 6.73 -1.57
C LEU A 110 8.01 8.12 -1.33
N ALA A 111 7.84 8.52 -0.07
CA ALA A 111 7.26 9.82 0.28
C ALA A 111 8.17 10.98 -0.16
N THR A 112 9.48 10.87 0.04
CA THR A 112 10.44 11.94 -0.29
C THR A 112 10.82 12.02 -1.76
N ARG A 113 10.40 11.04 -2.58
CA ARG A 113 10.67 10.98 -4.02
C ARG A 113 9.42 11.07 -4.90
N MET A 114 8.25 11.25 -4.30
CA MET A 114 6.98 11.23 -5.04
C MET A 114 6.91 12.33 -6.10
N CYS A 115 6.54 11.94 -7.33
CA CYS A 115 6.38 12.84 -8.47
C CYS A 115 5.21 12.40 -9.37
N GLY A 116 4.84 13.28 -10.31
CA GLY A 116 3.78 13.02 -11.30
C GLY A 116 2.37 13.39 -10.80
N VAL A 117 1.37 12.74 -11.39
CA VAL A 117 -0.05 13.03 -11.11
C VAL A 117 -0.38 12.77 -9.64
N ARG A 118 -1.07 13.74 -9.02
CA ARG A 118 -1.47 13.72 -7.60
C ARG A 118 -0.30 13.42 -6.65
N ALA A 119 0.92 13.88 -7.01
CA ALA A 119 2.13 13.60 -6.24
C ALA A 119 2.03 14.02 -4.78
N GLU A 120 1.36 15.14 -4.49
CA GLU A 120 1.18 15.62 -3.12
C GLU A 120 0.32 14.65 -2.29
N LEU A 121 -0.89 14.32 -2.75
CA LEU A 121 -1.72 13.33 -2.07
C LEU A 121 -0.99 11.99 -1.92
N ARG A 122 -0.32 11.52 -2.98
CA ARG A 122 0.41 10.25 -2.93
C ARG A 122 1.60 10.28 -1.96
N ARG A 123 2.26 11.43 -1.79
CA ARG A 123 3.28 11.63 -0.76
C ARG A 123 2.68 11.45 0.64
N TRP A 124 1.52 12.05 0.90
CA TRP A 124 0.84 11.92 2.20
C TRP A 124 0.34 10.50 2.45
N ARG A 125 -0.19 9.83 1.43
CA ARG A 125 -0.51 8.40 1.51
C ARG A 125 0.73 7.54 1.81
N ALA A 126 1.89 7.87 1.23
CA ALA A 126 3.15 7.19 1.50
C ALA A 126 3.65 7.43 2.93
N TRP A 127 3.59 8.66 3.44
CA TRP A 127 3.86 8.94 4.86
C TRP A 127 2.87 8.25 5.80
N GLY A 128 1.60 8.14 5.42
CA GLY A 128 0.63 7.34 6.18
C GLY A 128 1.01 5.86 6.26
N CYS A 129 1.46 5.30 5.13
CA CYS A 129 1.95 3.92 5.10
C CYS A 129 3.29 3.72 5.84
N PHE A 130 4.14 4.76 5.89
CA PHE A 130 5.35 4.76 6.72
C PHE A 130 4.99 4.58 8.20
N HIS A 131 4.09 5.42 8.74
CA HIS A 131 3.64 5.30 10.14
C HIS A 131 2.93 3.96 10.41
N LEU A 132 2.18 3.47 9.43
CA LEU A 132 1.55 2.16 9.53
C LEU A 132 2.58 1.03 9.61
N ALA A 133 3.65 1.10 8.83
CA ALA A 133 4.75 0.14 8.88
C ALA A 133 5.49 0.21 10.23
N GLU A 134 5.79 1.41 10.73
CA GLU A 134 6.43 1.59 12.05
C GLU A 134 5.58 1.06 13.21
N LYS A 135 4.25 1.17 13.08
CA LYS A 135 3.35 0.64 14.11
C LYS A 135 3.30 -0.89 14.12
N VAL A 136 3.36 -1.52 12.96
CA VAL A 136 3.18 -2.97 12.80
C VAL A 136 4.49 -3.74 12.96
N LEU A 137 5.60 -3.17 12.48
CA LEU A 137 6.87 -3.87 12.37
C LEU A 137 7.82 -3.49 13.51
N ASN A 138 8.73 -4.40 13.83
CA ASN A 138 9.78 -4.12 14.81
C ASN A 138 10.82 -3.16 14.22
N ASN A 139 11.02 -2.01 14.85
CA ASN A 139 11.93 -0.96 14.37
C ASN A 139 13.42 -1.36 14.39
N THR A 140 13.81 -2.39 15.14
CA THR A 140 15.19 -2.91 15.11
C THR A 140 15.45 -3.69 13.82
N SER A 141 14.49 -4.50 13.37
CA SER A 141 14.61 -5.25 12.11
C SER A 141 14.18 -4.44 10.89
N ASN A 142 13.35 -3.41 11.07
CA ASN A 142 12.85 -2.52 10.04
C ASN A 142 13.14 -1.05 10.39
N PRO A 143 14.42 -0.66 10.52
CA PRO A 143 14.76 0.70 10.91
C PRO A 143 14.43 1.69 9.80
N ARG A 144 14.25 2.95 10.20
CA ARG A 144 14.27 4.11 9.30
C ARG A 144 15.61 4.20 8.56
N ASP A 145 15.65 4.98 7.50
CA ASP A 145 16.92 5.37 6.87
C ASP A 145 17.45 6.66 7.49
N GLU A 146 18.13 6.52 8.63
CA GLU A 146 18.69 7.66 9.38
C GLU A 146 19.69 8.45 8.54
N ARG A 147 20.49 7.78 7.71
CA ARG A 147 21.44 8.44 6.80
C ARG A 147 20.71 9.37 5.83
N GLN A 148 19.57 8.94 5.27
CA GLN A 148 18.77 9.79 4.41
C GLN A 148 18.20 10.99 5.18
N ILE A 149 17.67 10.75 6.39
CA ILE A 149 17.12 11.81 7.25
C ILE A 149 18.17 12.90 7.51
N GLU A 150 19.37 12.49 7.93
CA GLU A 150 20.47 13.40 8.22
C GLU A 150 21.00 14.10 6.97
N THR A 151 21.22 13.37 5.86
CA THR A 151 21.83 13.94 4.66
C THR A 151 20.90 14.92 3.95
N GLU A 152 19.61 14.63 3.92
CA GLU A 152 18.60 15.39 3.17
C GLU A 152 17.76 16.29 4.07
N GLN A 153 18.03 16.31 5.38
CA GLN A 153 17.32 17.11 6.38
C GLN A 153 15.80 16.85 6.34
N ILE A 154 15.42 15.57 6.23
CA ILE A 154 14.03 15.17 6.11
C ILE A 154 13.33 15.36 7.46
N LEU A 155 12.27 16.17 7.46
CA LEU A 155 11.33 16.24 8.57
C LEU A 155 10.28 15.15 8.38
N VAL A 156 10.36 14.07 9.17
CA VAL A 156 9.33 13.03 9.21
C VAL A 156 8.05 13.64 9.80
N PRO A 157 6.94 13.73 9.05
CA PRO A 157 5.72 14.36 9.55
C PRO A 157 5.10 13.55 10.68
N SER A 158 4.42 14.21 11.61
CA SER A 158 3.61 13.53 12.62
C SER A 158 2.39 12.85 11.99
N VAL A 159 1.81 11.87 12.70
CA VAL A 159 0.54 11.24 12.29
C VAL A 159 -0.58 12.27 12.15
N ALA A 160 -0.66 13.25 13.06
CA ALA A 160 -1.65 14.34 12.97
C ALA A 160 -1.49 15.14 11.68
N CYS A 161 -0.25 15.50 11.32
CA CYS A 161 0.04 16.18 10.07
C CYS A 161 -0.39 15.35 8.84
N VAL A 162 -0.16 14.03 8.86
CA VAL A 162 -0.64 13.15 7.79
C VAL A 162 -2.17 13.15 7.71
N LEU A 163 -2.88 13.01 8.84
CA LEU A 163 -4.34 13.04 8.89
C LEU A 163 -4.91 14.34 8.33
N ASP A 164 -4.36 15.49 8.73
CA ASP A 164 -4.79 16.81 8.24
C ASP A 164 -4.68 16.92 6.71
N HIS A 165 -3.57 16.42 6.14
CA HIS A 165 -3.38 16.46 4.69
C HIS A 165 -4.24 15.42 3.95
N LEU A 166 -4.51 14.27 4.54
CA LEU A 166 -5.45 13.31 3.96
C LEU A 166 -6.89 13.84 4.01
N GLU A 167 -7.27 14.60 5.03
CA GLU A 167 -8.59 15.24 5.12
C GLU A 167 -8.76 16.31 4.04
N GLY A 168 -7.72 17.12 3.80
CA GLY A 168 -7.75 18.19 2.80
C GLY A 168 -7.57 17.75 1.35
N LEU A 169 -6.80 16.68 1.09
CA LEU A 169 -6.41 16.27 -0.27
C LEU A 169 -6.96 14.90 -0.70
N GLY A 170 -7.37 14.07 0.26
CA GLY A 170 -7.81 12.69 0.04
C GLY A 170 -9.25 12.58 -0.44
N LEU A 171 -9.72 11.35 -0.53
CA LEU A 171 -11.14 11.07 -0.75
C LEU A 171 -11.95 11.44 0.50
N PRO A 172 -13.25 11.77 0.35
CA PRO A 172 -14.13 11.94 1.51
C PRO A 172 -14.03 10.75 2.48
N GLY A 173 -13.71 11.03 3.75
CA GLY A 173 -13.55 10.00 4.78
C GLY A 173 -12.22 9.23 4.76
N GLU A 174 -11.28 9.54 3.86
CA GLU A 174 -9.98 8.86 3.77
C GLU A 174 -9.14 9.01 5.05
N ALA A 175 -9.11 10.21 5.65
CA ALA A 175 -8.38 10.43 6.90
C ALA A 175 -8.96 9.60 8.06
N VAL A 176 -10.29 9.52 8.16
CA VAL A 176 -10.98 8.68 9.15
C VAL A 176 -10.65 7.21 8.93
N LEU A 177 -10.79 6.71 7.69
CA LEU A 177 -10.43 5.35 7.32
C LEU A 177 -8.97 5.01 7.70
N TYR A 178 -8.04 5.89 7.35
CA TYR A 178 -6.63 5.72 7.69
C TYR A 178 -6.41 5.71 9.21
N GLY A 179 -7.03 6.64 9.94
CA GLY A 179 -6.93 6.74 11.40
C GLY A 179 -7.45 5.47 12.11
N GLU A 180 -8.58 4.93 11.66
CA GLU A 180 -9.13 3.67 12.17
C GLU A 180 -8.18 2.50 11.94
N VAL A 181 -7.63 2.36 10.73
CA VAL A 181 -6.67 1.29 10.41
C VAL A 181 -5.39 1.46 11.22
N LEU A 182 -4.91 2.68 11.38
CA LEU A 182 -3.74 2.97 12.20
C LEU A 182 -4.01 2.70 13.67
N ALA A 183 -5.24 2.84 14.19
CA ALA A 183 -5.55 2.60 15.60
C ALA A 183 -5.53 1.11 15.98
N ARG A 184 -5.92 0.21 15.06
CA ARG A 184 -5.90 -1.26 15.23
C ARG A 184 -4.50 -1.80 15.52
#